data_AF-A0A2D8PDK4-F1
#
_entry.id   AF-A0A2D8PDK4-F1
#
_cell.length_a   1.000
_cell.length_b   1.000
_cell.length_c   1.000
_cell.angle_alpha   90.00
_cell.angle_beta   90.00
_cell.angle_gamma   90.00
#
_symmetry.space_group_name_H-M   'P 1'
#
loop_
_entity.id
_entity.type
_entity.pdbx_description
1 polymer ?
#
loop_
_entity_poly.entity_id
_entity_poly.type
_entity_poly.pdbx_seq_one_letter_code
_entity_poly.pdbx_strand_id
1 'polypeptide(L)' 'MTVSGRDRWAIEELMRAGERGCTPIDNPAPRWSGYVFNLRALGVPIETIHEQHHGPFAGSHARYVLQATVTPQAREAAE' A
#
# COMPACT_ATOMS: atom_id res chain seq x y z
N MET A 1 -16.05 -1.05 -1.08
CA MET A 1 -15.34 -1.01 -2.39
C MET A 1 -14.85 -2.41 -2.72
N THR A 2 -14.69 -2.74 -3.99
CA THR A 2 -14.13 -4.04 -4.42
C THR A 2 -12.83 -3.80 -5.16
N VAL A 3 -11.75 -4.42 -4.71
CA VAL A 3 -10.42 -4.36 -5.33
C VAL A 3 -9.94 -5.76 -5.68
N SER A 4 -9.12 -5.89 -6.71
CA SER A 4 -8.60 -7.18 -7.19
C SER A 4 -7.15 -7.05 -7.65
N GLY A 5 -6.53 -8.18 -8.00
CA GLY A 5 -5.18 -8.21 -8.55
C GLY A 5 -4.14 -7.53 -7.66
N ARG A 6 -3.32 -6.66 -8.27
CA ARG A 6 -2.22 -5.98 -7.57
C ARG A 6 -2.67 -4.88 -6.62
N ASP A 7 -3.81 -4.25 -6.88
CA ASP A 7 -4.36 -3.23 -5.97
C ASP A 7 -4.88 -3.90 -4.68
N ARG A 8 -5.52 -5.08 -4.81
CA ARG A 8 -5.88 -5.91 -3.65
C ARG A 8 -4.64 -6.35 -2.87
N TRP A 9 -3.63 -6.85 -3.56
CA TRP A 9 -2.38 -7.24 -2.90
C TRP A 9 -1.76 -6.06 -2.14
N ALA A 10 -1.68 -4.87 -2.76
CA ALA A 10 -1.10 -3.69 -2.13
C ALA A 10 -1.84 -3.25 -0.87
N ILE A 11 -3.18 -3.24 -0.86
CA ILE A 11 -3.94 -2.89 0.34
C ILE A 11 -3.77 -3.94 1.44
N GLU A 12 -3.66 -5.22 1.10
CA GLU A 12 -3.40 -6.30 2.07
C GLU A 12 -2.01 -6.19 2.70
N GLU A 13 -1.00 -5.85 1.91
CA GLU A 13 0.36 -5.58 2.43
C GLU A 13 0.38 -4.37 3.37
N LEU A 14 -0.33 -3.29 3.00
CA LEU A 14 -0.45 -2.11 3.86
C LEU A 14 -1.19 -2.44 5.18
N MET A 15 -2.23 -3.27 5.12
CA MET A 15 -2.91 -3.77 6.32
C MET A 15 -1.97 -4.59 7.21
N ARG A 16 -1.15 -5.47 6.63
CA ARG A 16 -0.15 -6.27 7.37
C ARG A 16 0.95 -5.41 7.98
N ALA A 17 1.36 -4.37 7.28
CA ALA A 17 2.40 -3.46 7.76
C ALA A 17 1.92 -2.53 8.86
N GLY A 18 0.62 -2.18 8.86
CA GLY A 18 0.03 -1.25 9.83
C GLY A 18 0.73 0.11 9.79
N GLU A 19 0.97 0.69 10.97
CA GLU A 19 1.62 1.99 11.13
C GLU A 19 3.06 2.03 10.60
N ARG A 20 3.75 0.88 10.54
CA ARG A 20 5.09 0.80 9.95
C ARG A 20 5.08 1.10 8.45
N GLY A 21 3.94 0.90 7.77
CA GLY A 21 3.82 1.10 6.33
C GLY A 21 4.71 0.21 5.46
N CYS A 22 4.58 0.38 4.15
CA CYS A 22 5.37 -0.35 3.15
C CYS A 22 6.27 0.60 2.37
N THR A 23 7.52 0.19 2.17
CA THR A 23 8.46 0.81 1.24
C THR A 23 8.90 -0.22 0.19
N PRO A 24 9.14 0.19 -1.07
CA PRO A 24 9.71 -0.71 -2.08
C PRO A 24 11.06 -1.34 -1.69
N ILE A 25 11.78 -0.75 -0.73
CA ILE A 25 13.06 -1.29 -0.23
C ILE A 25 12.85 -2.61 0.53
N ASP A 26 11.89 -2.62 1.46
CA ASP A 26 11.65 -3.76 2.36
C ASP A 26 10.58 -4.72 1.81
N ASN A 27 9.69 -4.23 0.93
CA ASN A 27 8.62 -5.00 0.33
C ASN A 27 8.56 -4.73 -1.19
N PRO A 28 9.43 -5.34 -2.00
CA PRO A 28 9.57 -4.99 -3.41
C PRO A 28 8.35 -5.42 -4.24
N ALA A 29 7.91 -4.53 -5.13
CA ALA A 29 6.85 -4.81 -6.10
C ALA A 29 7.06 -4.01 -7.40
N PRO A 30 6.47 -4.43 -8.53
CA PRO A 30 6.72 -3.77 -9.81
C PRO A 30 6.41 -2.26 -9.80
N ARG A 31 5.29 -1.82 -9.19
CA ARG A 31 4.87 -0.41 -9.17
C ARG A 31 4.02 -0.03 -7.95
N TRP A 32 4.65 0.17 -6.79
CA TRP A 32 3.97 0.64 -5.58
C TRP A 32 3.19 1.96 -5.78
N SER A 33 3.83 2.96 -6.38
CA SER A 33 3.21 4.26 -6.62
C SER A 33 1.94 4.16 -7.48
N GLY A 34 1.92 3.23 -8.44
CA GLY A 34 0.74 2.97 -9.27
C GLY A 34 -0.42 2.35 -8.48
N TYR A 35 -0.14 1.35 -7.64
CA TYR A 35 -1.18 0.71 -6.81
C TYR A 35 -1.75 1.69 -5.79
N VAL A 36 -0.89 2.48 -5.14
CA VAL A 36 -1.31 3.52 -4.18
C VAL A 36 -2.12 4.61 -4.87
N PHE A 37 -1.74 5.03 -6.08
CA PHE A 37 -2.52 5.98 -6.87
C PHE A 37 -3.94 5.46 -7.14
N ASN A 38 -4.07 4.22 -7.60
CA ASN A 38 -5.38 3.60 -7.84
C ASN A 38 -6.22 3.51 -6.56
N LEU A 39 -5.62 3.05 -5.45
CA LEU A 39 -6.32 2.92 -4.17
C LEU A 39 -6.78 4.27 -3.63
N ARG A 40 -5.97 5.33 -3.76
CA ARG A 40 -6.38 6.70 -3.39
C ARG A 40 -7.53 7.21 -4.26
N ALA A 41 -7.54 6.89 -5.55
CA ALA A 41 -8.66 7.24 -6.44
C ALA A 41 -9.96 6.54 -6.02
N LEU A 42 -9.88 5.39 -5.35
CA LEU A 42 -11.02 4.69 -4.74
C LEU A 42 -11.37 5.20 -3.33
N GLY A 43 -10.68 6.23 -2.84
CA GLY A 43 -10.91 6.84 -1.54
C GLY A 43 -10.20 6.18 -0.37
N VAL A 44 -9.24 5.27 -0.60
CA VAL A 44 -8.44 4.69 0.48
C VAL A 44 -7.47 5.74 1.03
N PRO A 45 -7.52 6.07 2.33
CA PRO A 45 -6.64 7.08 2.91
C PRO A 45 -5.24 6.47 3.14
N ILE A 46 -4.33 6.74 2.21
CA ILE A 46 -2.93 6.31 2.28
C ILE A 46 -2.06 7.55 2.35
N GLU A 47 -1.20 7.64 3.35
CA GLU A 47 -0.17 8.68 3.48
C GLU A 47 1.12 8.26 2.76
N THR A 48 1.89 9.23 2.26
CA THR A 48 3.26 9.01 1.78
C THR A 48 4.23 9.78 2.65
N ILE A 49 5.04 9.04 3.40
CA ILE A 49 6.18 9.56 4.14
C ILE A 49 7.41 9.43 3.23
N HIS A 50 8.20 10.49 3.09
CA HIS A 50 9.45 10.45 2.33
C HIS A 50 10.60 10.11 3.29
N GLU A 51 11.20 8.95 3.10
CA GLU A 51 12.34 8.48 3.90
C GLU A 51 13.63 8.71 3.12
N GLN A 52 14.59 9.37 3.77
CA GLN A 52 15.94 9.51 3.23
C GLN A 52 16.70 8.20 3.40
N HIS A 53 17.51 7.86 2.40
CA HIS A 53 18.46 6.75 2.50
C HIS A 53 19.85 7.20 2.05
N HIS A 54 20.86 6.62 2.68
CA HIS A 54 22.27 6.98 2.49
C HIS A 54 23.00 5.91 1.66
N GLY A 55 24.24 6.21 1.26
CA GLY A 55 25.11 5.30 0.49
C GLY A 55 25.46 5.84 -0.90
N PRO A 56 26.07 5.01 -1.77
CA PRO A 56 26.51 5.44 -3.10
C PRO A 56 25.39 5.95 -4.01
N PHE A 57 24.15 5.55 -3.72
CA PHE A 57 22.94 5.98 -4.43
C PHE A 57 21.98 6.66 -3.45
N ALA A 58 22.47 7.66 -2.71
CA ALA A 58 21.66 8.39 -1.73
C ALA A 58 20.48 9.11 -2.39
N GLY A 59 19.36 9.20 -1.67
CA GLY A 59 18.14 9.81 -2.16
C GLY A 59 17.01 9.72 -1.14
N SER A 60 15.78 9.86 -1.62
CA SER A 60 14.58 9.62 -0.81
C SER A 60 13.65 8.64 -1.52
N HIS A 61 12.93 7.84 -0.74
CA HIS A 61 11.93 6.94 -1.26
C HIS A 61 10.64 7.05 -0.45
N ALA A 62 9.54 6.56 -1.02
CA ALA A 62 8.25 6.59 -0.37
C ALA A 62 8.06 5.40 0.59
N ARG A 63 7.59 5.70 1.79
CA ARG A 63 6.91 4.76 2.69
C ARG A 63 5.42 5.10 2.70
N TYR A 64 4.60 4.11 2.38
CA TYR A 64 3.15 4.24 2.31
C TYR A 64 2.52 3.70 3.58
N VAL A 65 1.69 4.52 4.25
CA VAL A 65 1.02 4.14 5.51
C VAL A 65 -0.48 4.23 5.31
N LEU A 66 -1.20 3.16 5.66
CA LEU A 66 -2.65 3.14 5.62
C LEU A 66 -3.20 3.86 6.85
N GLN A 67 -3.96 4.93 6.64
CA GLN A 67 -4.51 5.79 7.68
C GLN A 67 -5.96 5.39 8.05
N ALA A 68 -6.30 4.12 7.87
CA ALA A 68 -7.61 3.58 8.20
C ALA A 68 -7.54 2.08 8.53
N THR A 69 -8.52 1.61 9.28
CA THR A 69 -8.77 0.17 9.42
C THR A 69 -9.54 -0.32 8.21
N VAL A 70 -9.00 -1.32 7.52
CA VAL A 70 -9.67 -2.00 6.40
C VAL A 70 -9.98 -3.43 6.83
N THR A 71 -11.22 -3.85 6.64
CA THR A 71 -11.67 -5.20 6.98
C THR A 71 -12.07 -5.93 5.70
N PRO A 72 -11.51 -7.14 5.42
CA PRO A 72 -11.97 -7.95 4.30
C PRO A 72 -13.45 -8.31 4.51
N GLN A 73 -14.27 -8.06 3.51
CA GLN A 73 -15.65 -8.53 3.51
C GLN A 73 -15.70 -9.95 2.95
N ALA A 74 -16.28 -10.89 3.71
CA ALA A 74 -16.57 -12.21 3.19
C ALA A 74 -17.50 -12.07 1.97
N ARG A 75 -17.22 -12.82 0.90
CA ARG A 75 -18.25 -12.99 -0.13
C ARG A 75 -19.34 -13.85 0.46
N GLU A 76 -20.58 -13.37 0.44
CA GLU A 76 -21.73 -14.25 0.61
C GLU A 76 -21.66 -15.30 -0.52
N ALA A 77 -21.70 -16.57 -0.15
CA ALA A 77 -21.81 -17.64 -1.12
C ALA A 77 -23.15 -17.46 -1.84
N ALA A 78 -23.09 -17.32 -3.17
CA ALA A 78 -24.29 -17.43 -3.98
C ALA A 78 -24.78 -18.88 -3.89
N GLU A 79 -25.99 -19.09 -3.38
CA GLU A 79 -26.72 -20.37 -3.47
C GLU A 79 -27.07 -20.71 -4.93
#